data_AF-S2JMK9-F1
#
_entry.id   AF-S2JMK9-F1
#
_cell.length_a   1.000
_cell.length_b   1.000
_cell.length_c   1.000
_cell.angle_alpha   90.00
_cell.angle_beta   90.00
_cell.angle_gamma   90.00
#
_symmetry.space_group_name_H-M   'P 1'
#
loop_
_entity.id
_entity.type
_entity.pdbx_description
1 polymer ?
#
loop_
_entity_poly.entity_id
_entity_poly.type
_entity_poly.pdbx_seq_one_letter_code
_entity_poly.pdbx_strand_id
1 'polypeptide(L)'
;WLLSSADLLALGWRVTLADSAGLQWHDAHSRGAVRYLGYPLYHTESQLQDYLDGVLVKVQRHSNLLKQRNLSIRGAGLVANSLLLSKVYHVLRVVPGGGATESWVMALKKVVRDYLVSFRPGVAWSTLCLPRKFGGVGLVDIADQSLALHLVYLQRLLHPLSSSDFVSSWLVYAFQVYTGHKSVLPWFCFPDKFKTRVSSVPVLKHLGKLMLKLPKLVPSSGWSARWFLDFPLCS
;
A
#
# COMPACT_ATOMS: atom_id res chain seq x y z
N TRP A 1 -25.91 -1.94 -13.01
CA TRP A 1 -26.58 -1.71 -11.72
C TRP A 1 -28.00 -2.28 -11.72
N LEU A 2 -28.15 -3.56 -12.05
CA LEU A 2 -29.33 -4.37 -11.72
C LEU A 2 -28.73 -5.69 -11.22
N LEU A 3 -28.75 -5.92 -9.91
CA LEU A 3 -28.45 -7.24 -9.37
C LEU A 3 -29.51 -8.20 -9.90
N SER A 4 -29.09 -9.34 -10.43
CA SER A 4 -30.03 -10.37 -10.90
C SER A 4 -30.90 -10.82 -9.73
N SER A 5 -32.15 -11.24 -9.97
CA SER A 5 -32.98 -11.86 -8.92
C SER A 5 -32.29 -13.05 -8.25
N ALA A 6 -31.38 -13.73 -8.97
CA ALA A 6 -30.53 -14.78 -8.42
C ALA A 6 -29.53 -14.26 -7.37
N ASP A 7 -28.95 -13.07 -7.55
CA ASP A 7 -27.98 -12.49 -6.62
C ASP A 7 -28.65 -12.02 -5.32
N LEU A 8 -29.90 -11.53 -5.41
CA LEU A 8 -30.69 -11.12 -4.25
C LEU A 8 -31.12 -12.32 -3.40
N LEU A 9 -31.56 -13.40 -4.03
CA LEU A 9 -31.84 -14.67 -3.34
C LEU A 9 -30.55 -15.25 -2.74
N ALA A 10 -29.42 -15.13 -3.45
CA ALA A 10 -28.13 -15.59 -2.97
C ALA A 10 -27.62 -14.83 -1.74
N LEU A 11 -27.87 -13.52 -1.66
CA LEU A 11 -27.53 -12.71 -0.49
C LEU A 11 -28.41 -13.06 0.71
N GLY A 12 -29.72 -13.24 0.48
CA GLY A 12 -30.69 -13.52 1.53
C GLY A 12 -30.36 -14.79 2.32
N TRP A 13 -30.07 -15.89 1.62
CA TRP A 13 -29.75 -17.16 2.31
C TRP A 13 -28.43 -17.10 3.09
N ARG A 14 -27.42 -16.35 2.60
CA ARG A 14 -26.11 -16.21 3.26
C ARG A 14 -26.23 -15.43 4.57
N VAL A 15 -27.03 -14.38 4.58
CA VAL A 15 -27.30 -13.60 5.79
C VAL A 15 -28.04 -14.47 6.81
N THR A 16 -29.09 -15.17 6.41
CA THR A 16 -29.83 -16.07 7.32
C THR A 16 -28.96 -17.21 7.87
N LEU A 17 -28.03 -17.74 7.07
CA LEU A 17 -27.11 -18.78 7.53
C LEU A 17 -26.11 -18.22 8.55
N ALA A 18 -25.54 -17.04 8.29
CA ALA A 18 -24.65 -16.36 9.23
C ALA A 18 -25.36 -16.10 10.56
N ASP A 19 -26.59 -15.57 10.51
CA ASP A 19 -27.41 -15.31 11.69
C ASP A 19 -27.70 -16.61 12.46
N SER A 20 -28.02 -17.71 11.77
CA SER A 20 -28.24 -19.01 12.41
C SER A 20 -26.99 -19.60 13.09
N ALA A 21 -25.80 -19.21 12.62
CA ALA A 21 -24.51 -19.59 13.21
C ALA A 21 -24.02 -18.58 14.27
N GLY A 22 -24.79 -17.52 14.56
CA GLY A 22 -24.38 -16.43 15.46
C GLY A 22 -23.24 -15.57 14.91
N LEU A 23 -23.07 -15.54 13.59
CA LEU A 23 -22.03 -14.79 12.88
C LEU A 23 -22.62 -13.53 12.25
N GLN A 24 -21.87 -12.43 12.32
CA GLN A 24 -22.25 -11.19 11.65
C GLN A 24 -21.79 -11.23 10.18
N TRP A 25 -22.74 -11.19 9.24
CA TRP A 25 -22.43 -11.01 7.83
C TRP A 25 -21.93 -9.59 7.56
N HIS A 26 -20.88 -9.48 6.75
CA HIS A 26 -20.33 -8.19 6.36
C HIS A 26 -20.00 -8.17 4.87
N ASP A 27 -20.42 -7.11 4.20
CA ASP A 27 -20.40 -6.98 2.74
C ASP A 27 -20.08 -5.54 2.30
N ALA A 28 -20.36 -5.23 1.03
CA ALA A 28 -20.18 -3.90 0.44
C ALA A 28 -21.19 -2.85 0.93
N HIS A 29 -22.35 -3.26 1.46
CA HIS A 29 -23.40 -2.36 1.96
C HIS A 29 -23.22 -2.02 3.45
N SER A 30 -22.33 -2.75 4.12
CA SER A 30 -21.96 -2.50 5.50
C SER A 30 -21.29 -1.12 5.65
N ARG A 31 -21.57 -0.43 6.76
CA ARG A 31 -21.19 0.98 6.98
C ARG A 31 -19.68 1.26 7.05
N GLY A 32 -18.83 0.25 7.24
CA GLY A 32 -17.38 0.43 7.37
C GLY A 32 -16.65 -0.86 7.00
N ALA A 33 -15.34 -0.91 7.18
CA ALA A 33 -14.58 -2.15 7.00
C ALA A 33 -14.58 -3.02 8.28
N VAL A 34 -14.64 -4.35 8.12
CA VAL A 34 -14.37 -5.29 9.24
C VAL A 34 -12.92 -5.13 9.67
N ARG A 35 -12.64 -5.28 10.96
CA ARG A 35 -11.26 -5.26 11.47
C ARG A 35 -10.81 -6.66 11.84
N TYR A 36 -9.75 -7.13 11.18
CA TYR A 36 -9.08 -8.38 11.51
C TYR A 36 -7.63 -8.09 11.92
N LEU A 37 -7.26 -8.46 13.16
CA LEU A 37 -5.96 -8.14 13.77
C LEU A 37 -5.59 -6.64 13.68
N GLY A 38 -6.61 -5.77 13.68
CA GLY A 38 -6.44 -4.32 13.54
C GLY A 38 -6.44 -3.79 12.11
N TYR A 39 -6.42 -4.64 11.08
CA TYR A 39 -6.40 -4.26 9.66
C TYR A 39 -7.81 -4.26 9.03
N PRO A 40 -8.08 -3.37 8.05
CA PRO A 40 -9.38 -3.33 7.39
C PRO A 40 -9.54 -4.44 6.36
N LEU A 41 -10.61 -5.22 6.48
CA LEU A 41 -11.16 -6.05 5.41
C LEU A 41 -12.32 -5.27 4.80
N TYR A 42 -12.13 -4.77 3.58
CA TYR A 42 -13.04 -3.86 2.91
C TYR A 42 -13.46 -4.42 1.55
N HIS A 43 -14.68 -4.09 1.13
CA HIS A 43 -15.23 -4.43 -0.18
C HIS A 43 -15.33 -3.21 -1.09
N THR A 44 -15.40 -2.01 -0.51
CA THR A 44 -15.53 -0.74 -1.24
C THR A 44 -14.45 0.26 -0.82
N GLU A 45 -14.19 1.24 -1.69
CA GLU A 45 -13.22 2.30 -1.40
C GLU A 45 -13.68 3.23 -0.27
N SER A 46 -15.00 3.42 -0.09
CA SER A 46 -15.54 4.20 1.03
C SER A 46 -15.26 3.54 2.39
N GLN A 47 -15.44 2.23 2.50
CA GLN A 47 -15.13 1.48 3.73
C GLN A 47 -13.65 1.59 4.11
N LEU A 48 -12.76 1.58 3.11
CA LEU A 48 -11.33 1.81 3.33
C LEU A 48 -11.07 3.25 3.78
N GLN A 49 -11.65 4.23 3.09
CA GLN A 49 -11.51 5.66 3.42
C GLN A 49 -11.94 5.94 4.86
N ASP A 50 -13.10 5.43 5.29
CA ASP A 50 -13.61 5.61 6.66
C ASP A 50 -12.66 5.04 7.71
N TYR A 51 -12.07 3.86 7.44
CA TYR A 51 -11.05 3.29 8.31
C TYR A 51 -9.81 4.17 8.39
N LEU A 52 -9.29 4.61 7.24
CA LEU A 52 -8.09 5.43 7.13
C LEU A 52 -8.26 6.80 7.80
N ASP A 53 -9.42 7.42 7.68
CA ASP A 53 -9.76 8.67 8.36
C ASP A 53 -9.79 8.50 9.88
N GLY A 54 -10.31 7.37 10.36
CA GLY A 54 -10.21 7.00 11.77
C GLY A 54 -8.76 6.89 12.27
N VAL A 55 -7.84 6.36 11.44
CA VAL A 55 -6.40 6.33 11.76
C VAL A 55 -5.80 7.74 11.70
N LEU A 56 -6.17 8.56 10.72
CA LEU A 56 -5.70 9.93 10.56
C LEU A 56 -6.03 10.78 11.80
N VAL A 57 -7.27 10.70 12.31
CA VAL A 57 -7.70 11.39 13.53
C VAL A 57 -6.85 10.97 14.73
N LYS A 58 -6.51 9.68 14.86
CA LYS A 58 -5.63 9.20 15.94
C LYS A 58 -4.22 9.79 15.81
N VAL A 59 -3.66 9.84 14.60
CA VAL A 59 -2.34 10.44 14.34
C VAL A 59 -2.36 11.93 14.65
N GLN A 60 -3.41 12.65 14.25
CA GLN A 60 -3.56 14.08 14.51
C GLN A 60 -3.70 14.39 16.01
N ARG A 61 -4.46 13.59 16.76
CA ARG A 61 -4.52 13.70 18.23
C ARG A 61 -3.15 13.49 18.85
N HIS A 62 -2.43 12.45 18.42
CA HIS A 62 -1.10 12.16 18.94
C HIS A 62 -0.08 13.25 18.59
N SER A 63 -0.15 13.81 17.37
CA SER A 63 0.73 14.92 16.98
C SER A 63 0.47 16.16 17.84
N ASN A 64 -0.79 16.47 18.15
CA ASN A 64 -1.14 17.60 19.01
C ASN A 64 -0.59 17.42 20.45
N LEU A 65 -0.65 16.21 21.00
CA LEU A 65 -0.03 15.92 22.30
C LEU A 65 1.50 16.09 22.25
N LEU A 66 2.15 15.65 21.17
CA LEU A 66 3.59 15.80 21.00
C LEU A 66 4.03 17.25 20.77
N LYS A 67 3.18 18.11 20.16
CA LYS A 67 3.48 19.54 19.99
C LYS A 67 3.74 20.24 21.32
N GLN A 68 3.02 19.84 22.38
CA GLN A 68 3.14 20.44 23.71
C GLN A 68 4.53 20.25 24.35
N ARG A 69 5.36 19.36 23.80
CA ARG A 69 6.71 19.07 24.30
C ARG A 69 7.75 20.12 23.88
N ASN A 70 7.40 21.11 23.07
CA ASN A 70 8.26 22.23 22.64
C ASN A 70 9.64 21.78 22.14
N LEU A 71 9.67 20.71 21.35
CA LEU A 71 10.90 20.16 20.79
C LEU A 71 11.49 21.09 19.74
N SER A 72 12.81 21.08 19.62
CA SER A 72 13.48 21.67 18.45
C SER A 72 13.01 20.97 17.17
N ILE A 73 13.08 21.66 16.02
CA ILE A 73 12.68 21.08 14.73
C ILE A 73 13.40 19.74 14.43
N ARG A 74 14.66 19.63 14.89
CA ARG A 74 15.46 18.40 14.79
C ARG A 74 14.90 17.28 15.66
N GLY A 75 14.56 17.57 16.92
CA GLY A 75 13.96 16.61 17.83
C GLY A 75 12.56 16.18 17.35
N ALA A 76 11.77 17.13 16.87
CA ALA A 76 10.46 16.88 16.28
C ALA A 76 10.56 15.98 15.05
N GLY A 77 11.55 16.19 14.16
CA GLY A 77 11.80 15.31 13.01
C GLY A 77 12.06 13.85 13.40
N LEU A 78 12.87 13.63 14.44
CA LEU A 78 13.14 12.29 14.97
C LEU A 78 11.86 11.65 15.53
N VAL A 79 11.12 12.41 16.35
CA VAL A 79 9.86 11.95 16.94
C VAL A 79 8.80 11.66 15.88
N ALA A 80 8.73 12.45 14.81
CA ALA A 80 7.82 12.22 13.70
C ALA A 80 8.10 10.86 13.03
N ASN A 81 9.36 10.56 12.70
CA ASN A 81 9.73 9.27 12.12
C ASN A 81 9.45 8.10 13.07
N SER A 82 9.84 8.22 14.35
CA SER A 82 9.84 7.10 15.29
C SER A 82 8.48 6.85 15.96
N LEU A 83 7.67 7.88 16.20
CA LEU A 83 6.41 7.76 16.97
C LEU A 83 5.15 8.01 16.13
N LEU A 84 5.16 8.99 15.23
CA LEU A 84 3.99 9.29 14.40
C LEU A 84 3.93 8.36 13.19
N LEU A 85 5.01 8.29 12.41
CA LEU A 85 5.03 7.56 11.15
C LEU A 85 5.11 6.04 11.33
N SER A 86 5.79 5.56 12.37
CA SER A 86 5.81 4.13 12.72
C SER A 86 4.40 3.53 12.90
N LYS A 87 3.45 4.33 13.40
CA LYS A 87 2.04 3.93 13.58
C LYS A 87 1.25 3.83 12.28
N VAL A 88 1.72 4.39 11.17
CA VAL A 88 1.02 4.29 9.88
C VAL A 88 1.66 3.27 8.96
N TYR A 89 2.96 2.99 9.12
CA TYR A 89 3.68 2.07 8.25
C TYR A 89 3.14 0.63 8.27
N HIS A 90 2.65 0.14 9.42
CA HIS A 90 2.03 -1.18 9.44
C HIS A 90 0.73 -1.23 8.61
N VAL A 91 -0.08 -0.17 8.64
CA VAL A 91 -1.27 -0.04 7.79
C VAL A 91 -0.89 0.04 6.32
N LEU A 92 0.08 0.90 5.98
CA LEU A 92 0.60 1.07 4.61
C LEU A 92 1.29 -0.17 4.04
N ARG A 93 1.63 -1.17 4.87
CA ARG A 93 2.18 -2.45 4.42
C ARG A 93 1.10 -3.43 3.96
N VAL A 94 -0.11 -3.29 4.49
CA VAL A 94 -1.23 -4.23 4.26
C VAL A 94 -2.24 -3.65 3.27
N VAL A 95 -2.50 -2.34 3.35
CA VAL A 95 -3.41 -1.65 2.44
C VAL A 95 -2.65 -1.30 1.17
N PRO A 96 -3.01 -1.88 0.01
CA PRO A 96 -2.36 -1.53 -1.24
C PRO A 96 -2.64 -0.09 -1.65
N GLY A 97 -1.84 0.43 -2.57
CA GLY A 97 -2.09 1.73 -3.19
C GLY A 97 -3.49 1.81 -3.82
N GLY A 98 -3.98 3.03 -4.07
CA GLY A 98 -5.35 3.28 -4.52
C GLY A 98 -5.70 4.75 -4.34
N GLY A 99 -6.88 5.17 -4.80
CA GLY A 99 -7.32 6.57 -4.68
C GLY A 99 -7.39 7.00 -3.21
N ALA A 100 -8.09 6.23 -2.38
CA ALA A 100 -8.21 6.45 -0.94
C ALA A 100 -6.87 6.44 -0.20
N THR A 101 -5.97 5.50 -0.52
CA THR A 101 -4.65 5.44 0.13
C THR A 101 -3.78 6.64 -0.27
N GLU A 102 -3.84 7.06 -1.54
CA GLU A 102 -3.07 8.21 -2.04
C GLU A 102 -3.56 9.53 -1.43
N SER A 103 -4.88 9.75 -1.35
CA SER A 103 -5.47 10.92 -0.69
C SER A 103 -5.12 10.95 0.80
N TRP A 104 -5.18 9.79 1.47
CA TRP A 104 -4.82 9.66 2.87
C TRP A 104 -3.34 9.95 3.16
N VAL A 105 -2.43 9.48 2.29
CA VAL A 105 -0.99 9.82 2.39
C VAL A 105 -0.78 11.34 2.29
N MET A 106 -1.50 12.03 1.41
CA MET A 106 -1.41 13.50 1.32
C MET A 106 -1.93 14.19 2.59
N ALA A 107 -3.02 13.70 3.17
CA ALA A 107 -3.53 14.20 4.45
C ALA A 107 -2.54 13.95 5.60
N LEU A 108 -1.90 12.78 5.65
CA LEU A 108 -0.84 12.48 6.62
C LEU A 108 0.37 13.42 6.46
N LYS A 109 0.83 13.67 5.23
CA LYS A 109 1.91 14.63 4.96
C LYS A 109 1.57 16.00 5.53
N LYS A 110 0.31 16.45 5.41
CA LYS A 110 -0.17 17.70 6.00
C LYS A 110 -0.09 17.69 7.53
N VAL A 111 -0.61 16.65 8.19
CA VAL A 111 -0.57 16.53 9.66
C VAL A 111 0.87 16.55 10.19
N VAL A 112 1.77 15.81 9.54
CA VAL A 112 3.19 15.76 9.95
C VAL A 112 3.90 17.08 9.67
N ARG A 113 3.60 17.75 8.55
CA ARG A 113 4.14 19.07 8.25
C ARG A 113 3.68 20.10 9.28
N ASP A 114 2.40 20.10 9.63
CA ASP A 114 1.84 21.00 10.65
C ASP A 114 2.40 20.71 12.04
N TYR A 115 2.85 19.47 12.31
CA TYR A 115 3.60 19.09 13.50
C TYR A 115 5.02 19.68 13.53
N LEU A 116 5.74 19.58 12.43
CA LEU A 116 7.15 19.99 12.33
C LEU A 116 7.34 21.50 12.16
N VAL A 117 6.45 22.14 11.41
CA VAL A 117 6.60 23.52 10.96
C VAL A 117 5.36 24.31 11.36
N SER A 118 5.30 24.68 12.64
CA SER A 118 4.23 25.53 13.20
C SER A 118 4.39 27.02 12.86
N PHE A 119 5.42 27.39 12.11
CA PHE A 119 5.77 28.77 11.75
C PHE A 119 5.64 29.04 10.25
N ARG A 120 5.69 30.33 9.87
CA ARG A 120 5.62 30.78 8.46
C ARG A 120 6.88 31.57 8.08
N PRO A 121 7.35 31.49 6.81
CA PRO A 121 6.84 30.64 5.74
C PRO A 121 7.11 29.15 5.99
N GLY A 122 6.19 28.30 5.54
CA GLY A 122 6.30 26.86 5.77
C GLY A 122 7.34 26.22 4.84
N VAL A 123 8.10 25.24 5.34
CA VAL A 123 9.10 24.50 4.57
C VAL A 123 8.42 23.49 3.64
N ALA A 124 8.92 23.32 2.41
CA ALA A 124 8.40 22.33 1.47
C ALA A 124 8.62 20.89 1.97
N TRP A 125 7.71 19.97 1.63
CA TRP A 125 7.80 18.58 2.07
C TRP A 125 9.09 17.89 1.59
N SER A 126 9.47 18.13 0.33
CA SER A 126 10.73 17.63 -0.24
C SER A 126 11.95 18.08 0.55
N THR A 127 11.99 19.36 0.97
CA THR A 127 13.05 19.90 1.82
C THR A 127 13.09 19.25 3.19
N LEU A 128 11.94 18.99 3.83
CA LEU A 128 11.90 18.28 5.12
C LEU A 128 12.46 16.85 5.01
N CYS A 129 12.27 16.20 3.87
CA CYS A 129 12.77 14.85 3.61
C CYS A 129 14.28 14.81 3.30
N LEU A 130 14.92 15.95 3.01
CA LEU A 130 16.36 15.96 2.75
C LEU A 130 17.16 15.52 3.98
N PRO A 131 18.33 14.88 3.76
CA PRO A 131 19.29 14.64 4.83
C PRO A 131 19.68 15.94 5.55
N ARG A 132 20.02 15.81 6.83
CA ARG A 132 20.38 16.95 7.69
C ARG A 132 21.55 17.78 7.16
N LYS A 133 22.51 17.12 6.50
CA LYS A 133 23.66 17.78 5.85
C LYS A 133 23.27 18.73 4.72
N PHE A 134 22.05 18.63 4.22
CA PHE A 134 21.50 19.48 3.16
C PHE A 134 20.36 20.39 3.68
N GLY A 135 20.30 20.64 5.00
CA GLY A 135 19.32 21.54 5.60
C GLY A 135 17.92 20.96 5.82
N GLY A 136 17.71 19.67 5.55
CA GLY A 136 16.45 18.98 5.89
C GLY A 136 16.42 18.42 7.31
N VAL A 137 15.31 17.79 7.69
CA VAL A 137 15.15 17.14 9.01
C VAL A 137 15.37 15.62 8.96
N GLY A 138 15.58 15.07 7.76
CA GLY A 138 15.69 13.63 7.53
C GLY A 138 14.36 12.90 7.73
N LEU A 139 13.25 13.54 7.38
CA LEU A 139 11.94 12.90 7.39
C LEU A 139 11.87 11.83 6.30
N VAL A 140 11.27 10.68 6.59
CA VAL A 140 11.04 9.67 5.55
C VAL A 140 9.81 10.07 4.73
N ASP A 141 9.93 10.10 3.39
CA ASP A 141 8.78 10.37 2.54
C ASP A 141 7.76 9.22 2.65
N ILE A 142 6.55 9.54 3.09
CA ILE A 142 5.50 8.55 3.37
C ILE A 142 5.09 7.77 2.11
N ALA A 143 5.07 8.44 0.95
CA ALA A 143 4.69 7.79 -0.31
C ALA A 143 5.79 6.83 -0.77
N ASP A 144 7.05 7.24 -0.65
CA ASP A 144 8.19 6.39 -0.98
C ASP A 144 8.30 5.20 -0.03
N GLN A 145 8.06 5.42 1.26
CA GLN A 145 8.04 4.35 2.24
C GLN A 145 6.89 3.38 2.00
N SER A 146 5.71 3.85 1.61
CA SER A 146 4.58 2.98 1.23
C SER A 146 4.93 2.06 0.05
N LEU A 147 5.69 2.56 -0.94
CA LEU A 147 6.22 1.73 -2.01
C LEU A 147 7.28 0.76 -1.48
N ALA A 148 8.25 1.24 -0.70
CA ALA A 148 9.34 0.42 -0.17
C ALA A 148 8.85 -0.75 0.71
N LEU A 149 7.80 -0.55 1.52
CA LEU A 149 7.19 -1.59 2.34
C LEU A 149 6.63 -2.77 1.53
N HIS A 150 6.29 -2.54 0.26
CA HIS A 150 5.79 -3.55 -0.66
C HIS A 150 6.89 -4.25 -1.47
N LEU A 151 8.17 -3.88 -1.28
CA LEU A 151 9.30 -4.57 -1.92
C LEU A 151 9.34 -6.06 -1.59
N VAL A 152 8.85 -6.44 -0.41
CA VAL A 152 8.74 -7.85 0.00
C VAL A 152 7.92 -8.69 -1.00
N TYR A 153 6.90 -8.11 -1.66
CA TYR A 153 6.09 -8.84 -2.64
C TYR A 153 6.85 -9.05 -3.95
N LEU A 154 7.71 -8.10 -4.35
CA LEU A 154 8.62 -8.31 -5.49
C LEU A 154 9.68 -9.35 -5.17
N GLN A 155 10.25 -9.31 -3.97
CA GLN A 155 11.21 -10.32 -3.53
C GLN A 155 10.60 -11.72 -3.51
N ARG A 156 9.34 -11.84 -3.05
CA ARG A 156 8.58 -13.10 -3.09
C ARG A 156 8.43 -13.66 -4.51
N LEU A 157 8.25 -12.81 -5.53
CA LEU A 157 8.20 -13.25 -6.94
C LEU A 157 9.54 -13.76 -7.48
N LEU A 158 10.64 -13.53 -6.77
CA LEU A 158 11.99 -13.96 -7.15
C LEU A 158 12.47 -15.17 -6.32
N HIS A 159 11.73 -15.58 -5.31
CA HIS A 159 12.09 -16.68 -4.41
C HIS A 159 11.17 -17.89 -4.65
N PRO A 160 11.68 -19.14 -4.56
CA PRO A 160 10.88 -20.35 -4.70
C PRO A 160 9.60 -20.36 -3.84
N LEU A 161 8.52 -20.86 -4.41
CA LEU A 161 7.19 -20.90 -3.78
C LEU A 161 7.25 -21.86 -2.59
N SER A 162 6.86 -21.37 -1.42
CA SER A 162 6.55 -22.25 -0.30
C SER A 162 5.15 -22.83 -0.48
N SER A 163 4.96 -24.12 -0.17
CA SER A 163 3.64 -24.76 -0.13
C SER A 163 2.65 -24.10 0.84
N SER A 164 3.16 -23.33 1.80
CA SER A 164 2.36 -22.57 2.77
C SER A 164 2.06 -21.12 2.33
N ASP A 165 2.61 -20.65 1.20
CA ASP A 165 2.48 -19.27 0.75
C ASP A 165 1.42 -19.08 -0.34
N PHE A 166 0.21 -18.73 0.11
CA PHE A 166 -0.89 -18.40 -0.79
C PHE A 166 -0.69 -17.06 -1.51
N VAL A 167 0.05 -16.11 -0.92
CA VAL A 167 0.16 -14.74 -1.44
C VAL A 167 1.02 -14.75 -2.70
N SER A 168 2.14 -15.47 -2.68
CA SER A 168 3.01 -15.60 -3.85
C SER A 168 2.30 -16.32 -5.00
N SER A 169 1.55 -17.39 -4.71
CA SER A 169 0.73 -18.09 -5.70
C SER A 169 -0.30 -17.17 -6.36
N TRP A 170 -1.02 -16.39 -5.56
CA TRP A 170 -1.97 -15.41 -6.06
C TRP A 170 -1.31 -14.29 -6.88
N LEU A 171 -0.17 -13.77 -6.42
CA LEU A 171 0.57 -12.71 -7.13
C LEU A 171 1.07 -13.18 -8.50
N VAL A 172 1.62 -14.39 -8.58
CA VAL A 172 2.06 -15.01 -9.83
C VAL A 172 0.88 -15.18 -10.79
N TYR A 173 -0.23 -15.75 -10.30
CA TYR A 173 -1.44 -15.92 -11.08
C TYR A 173 -1.98 -14.58 -11.60
N ALA A 174 -2.13 -13.59 -10.71
CA ALA A 174 -2.60 -12.26 -11.09
C ALA A 174 -1.65 -11.62 -12.12
N PHE A 175 -0.34 -11.66 -11.89
CA PHE A 175 0.63 -11.15 -12.85
C PHE A 175 0.48 -11.81 -14.22
N GLN A 176 0.39 -13.14 -14.28
CA GLN A 176 0.25 -13.89 -15.53
C GLN A 176 -1.05 -13.54 -16.26
N VAL A 177 -2.17 -13.44 -15.55
CA VAL A 177 -3.48 -13.11 -16.13
C VAL A 177 -3.48 -11.68 -16.70
N TYR A 178 -2.97 -10.70 -15.96
CA TYR A 178 -3.03 -9.30 -16.38
C TYR A 178 -1.95 -8.92 -17.39
N THR A 179 -0.79 -9.58 -17.37
CA THR A 179 0.31 -9.26 -18.28
C THR A 179 0.40 -10.19 -19.49
N GLY A 180 -0.05 -11.44 -19.37
CA GLY A 180 0.12 -12.50 -20.36
C GLY A 180 1.50 -13.17 -20.33
N HIS A 181 2.37 -12.83 -19.37
CA HIS A 181 3.74 -13.35 -19.30
C HIS A 181 3.91 -14.35 -18.16
N LYS A 182 4.55 -15.49 -18.45
CA LYS A 182 4.92 -16.48 -17.43
C LYS A 182 6.14 -16.06 -16.61
N SER A 183 7.05 -15.29 -17.20
CA SER A 183 8.25 -14.72 -16.56
C SER A 183 8.03 -13.28 -16.11
N VAL A 184 8.62 -12.88 -14.98
CA VAL A 184 8.64 -11.48 -14.51
C VAL A 184 9.77 -10.67 -15.15
N LEU A 185 10.79 -11.31 -15.75
CA LEU A 185 11.92 -10.58 -16.32
C LEU A 185 11.51 -9.47 -17.30
N PRO A 186 10.52 -9.65 -18.20
CA PRO A 186 10.01 -8.55 -19.01
C PRO A 186 9.56 -7.34 -18.19
N TRP A 187 8.92 -7.58 -17.03
CA TRP A 187 8.47 -6.52 -16.14
C TRP A 187 9.64 -5.81 -15.44
N PHE A 188 10.69 -6.54 -15.06
CA PHE A 188 11.91 -5.97 -14.45
C PHE A 188 12.77 -5.18 -15.43
N CYS A 189 12.83 -5.60 -16.70
CA CYS A 189 13.58 -4.90 -17.74
C CYS A 189 12.80 -3.70 -18.30
N PHE A 190 11.47 -3.84 -18.44
CA PHE A 190 10.64 -2.87 -19.15
C PHE A 190 9.35 -2.48 -18.37
N PRO A 191 9.46 -2.00 -17.12
CA PRO A 191 8.30 -1.78 -16.25
C PRO A 191 7.27 -0.80 -16.83
N ASP A 192 7.73 0.20 -17.59
CA ASP A 192 6.89 1.19 -18.27
C ASP A 192 5.86 0.55 -19.22
N LYS A 193 6.21 -0.56 -19.88
CA LYS A 193 5.35 -1.25 -20.86
C LYS A 193 4.16 -1.95 -20.20
N PHE A 194 4.27 -2.27 -18.91
CA PHE A 194 3.25 -3.02 -18.16
C PHE A 194 2.32 -2.12 -17.35
N LYS A 195 2.64 -0.82 -17.21
CA LYS A 195 1.91 0.13 -16.37
C LYS A 195 0.40 0.13 -16.60
N THR A 196 -0.03 0.13 -17.86
CA THR A 196 -1.47 0.12 -18.21
C THR A 196 -2.11 -1.24 -17.91
N ARG A 197 -1.41 -2.33 -18.22
CA ARG A 197 -1.89 -3.71 -18.01
C ARG A 197 -2.12 -4.05 -16.54
N VAL A 198 -1.25 -3.55 -15.66
CA VAL A 198 -1.34 -3.80 -14.21
C VAL A 198 -2.18 -2.76 -13.46
N SER A 199 -2.71 -1.75 -14.15
CA SER A 199 -3.39 -0.62 -13.50
C SER A 199 -4.77 -0.94 -12.93
N SER A 200 -5.41 -1.99 -13.43
CA SER A 200 -6.73 -2.47 -13.00
C SER A 200 -6.72 -3.10 -11.61
N VAL A 201 -5.58 -3.66 -11.19
CA VAL A 201 -5.42 -4.27 -9.87
C VAL A 201 -4.62 -3.34 -8.97
N PRO A 202 -5.20 -2.84 -7.85
CA PRO A 202 -4.53 -1.88 -6.98
C PRO A 202 -3.14 -2.33 -6.50
N VAL A 203 -3.01 -3.61 -6.12
CA VAL A 203 -1.73 -4.20 -5.68
C VAL A 203 -0.69 -4.17 -6.82
N LEU A 204 -1.04 -4.66 -8.01
CA LEU A 204 -0.11 -4.71 -9.14
C LEU A 204 0.23 -3.31 -9.67
N LYS A 205 -0.73 -2.37 -9.63
CA LYS A 205 -0.48 -0.95 -9.92
C LYS A 205 0.53 -0.35 -8.96
N HIS A 206 0.40 -0.64 -7.67
CA HIS A 206 1.34 -0.18 -6.64
C HIS A 206 2.74 -0.77 -6.83
N LEU A 207 2.82 -2.08 -7.10
CA LEU A 207 4.08 -2.74 -7.45
C LEU A 207 4.69 -2.17 -8.75
N GLY A 208 3.87 -1.86 -9.75
CA GLY A 208 4.32 -1.21 -10.98
C GLY A 208 4.94 0.16 -10.71
N LYS A 209 4.35 0.97 -9.82
CA LYS A 209 4.95 2.24 -9.37
C LYS A 209 6.29 2.02 -8.66
N LEU A 210 6.39 0.99 -7.82
CA LEU A 210 7.64 0.63 -7.16
C LEU A 210 8.71 0.21 -8.18
N MET A 211 8.36 -0.63 -9.15
CA MET A 211 9.24 -1.08 -10.22
C MET A 211 9.82 0.08 -11.05
N LEU A 212 9.04 1.14 -11.26
CA LEU A 212 9.51 2.36 -11.95
C LEU A 212 10.52 3.17 -11.13
N LYS A 213 10.56 2.99 -9.80
CA LYS A 213 11.52 3.65 -8.91
C LYS A 213 12.79 2.83 -8.69
N LEU A 214 12.73 1.52 -8.89
CA LEU A 214 13.88 0.64 -8.75
C LEU A 214 14.82 0.76 -9.96
N PRO A 215 16.11 0.46 -9.80
CA PRO A 215 17.02 0.33 -10.92
C PRO A 215 16.48 -0.68 -11.95
N LYS A 216 16.48 -0.29 -13.23
CA LYS A 216 16.06 -1.19 -14.31
C LYS A 216 17.04 -2.34 -14.44
N LEU A 217 16.50 -3.54 -14.62
CA LEU A 217 17.32 -4.72 -14.88
C LEU A 217 17.77 -4.69 -16.34
N VAL A 218 19.08 -4.57 -16.59
CA VAL A 218 19.64 -4.53 -17.95
C VAL A 218 19.88 -5.96 -18.42
N PRO A 219 19.31 -6.38 -19.56
CA PRO A 219 19.59 -7.69 -20.15
C PRO A 219 21.09 -7.83 -20.46
N SER A 220 21.69 -8.95 -20.08
CA SER A 220 23.07 -9.28 -20.45
C SER A 220 23.10 -10.13 -21.73
N SER A 221 24.17 -10.02 -22.51
CA SER A 221 24.39 -10.84 -23.72
C SER A 221 24.44 -12.34 -23.42
N GLY A 222 24.75 -12.74 -22.19
CA GLY A 222 24.74 -14.13 -21.75
C GLY A 222 23.36 -14.69 -21.39
N TRP A 223 22.29 -13.90 -21.44
CA TRP A 223 20.96 -14.36 -21.06
C TRP A 223 20.27 -15.10 -22.20
N SER A 224 19.66 -16.23 -21.88
CA SER A 224 18.81 -16.92 -22.85
C SER A 224 17.54 -16.10 -23.11
N ALA A 225 17.21 -15.89 -24.38
CA ALA A 225 15.92 -15.28 -24.76
C ALA A 225 14.72 -16.04 -24.17
N ARG A 226 14.87 -17.35 -23.94
CA ARG A 226 13.83 -18.20 -23.31
C ARG A 226 13.48 -17.74 -21.90
N TRP A 227 14.40 -17.08 -21.18
CA TRP A 227 14.12 -16.59 -19.84
C TRP A 227 13.05 -15.48 -19.84
N PHE A 228 12.90 -14.73 -20.93
CA PHE A 228 11.81 -13.75 -21.05
C PHE A 228 10.44 -14.38 -21.27
N LEU A 229 10.40 -15.65 -21.72
CA LEU A 229 9.18 -16.38 -22.04
C LEU A 229 8.77 -17.26 -20.86
N ASP A 230 9.67 -18.13 -20.42
CA ASP A 230 9.36 -19.26 -19.55
C ASP A 230 10.27 -19.34 -18.33
N PHE A 231 11.02 -18.27 -17.97
CA PHE A 231 11.74 -18.28 -16.69
C PHE A 231 10.70 -18.49 -15.59
N PRO A 232 10.74 -19.64 -14.90
CA PRO A 232 9.69 -20.00 -13.98
C PRO A 232 9.72 -18.99 -12.86
N LEU A 233 8.57 -18.39 -12.59
CA LEU A 233 8.45 -17.48 -11.46
C LEU A 233 8.66 -18.16 -10.12
N CYS A 234 8.70 -19.49 -10.12
CA CYS A 234 9.17 -20.43 -9.13
C CYS A 234 9.16 -21.82 -9.78
N SER A 235 10.19 -22.63 -9.53
CA SER A 235 10.15 -24.10 -9.69
C SER A 235 10.23 -24.73 -8.32
#